data_AF-A0A914R9I6-F1
#
_entry.id   AF-A0A914R9I6-F1
#
_cell.length_a   1.000
_cell.length_b   1.000
_cell.length_c   1.000
_cell.angle_alpha   90.00
_cell.angle_beta   90.00
_cell.angle_gamma   90.00
#
_symmetry.space_group_name_H-M   'P 1'
#
loop_
_entity.id
_entity.type
_entity.pdbx_description
1 polymer ?
#
loop_
_entity_poly.entity_id
_entity_poly.type
_entity_poly.pdbx_seq_one_letter_code
_entity_poly.pdbx_strand_id
1 'polypeptide(L)'
;MRVLEVGCGVGNTTFPLLDSCPRGQMFVYSCDYSPAAIDLLSRNEKFDESVCRAFVWDISEHPTDEIPCGSLDIVLCIYVISAIPPEKQSKAVSNLTRLLKPGGLLLLKDYGEFDLTQLRFKKNRFIKDKLYCRGDGTLVYFFSQEELHLLLMNNGLSKVVNVVDRRLIVNRAKRVKMYRVWIQLFLLLLFCSC
;
A
#
# COMPACT_ATOMS: atom_id res chain seq x y z
N MET A 1 8.27 10.42 15.31
CA MET A 1 7.23 10.06 14.34
C MET A 1 7.20 8.56 14.15
N ARG A 2 6.03 7.92 14.07
CA ARG A 2 5.84 6.48 13.91
C ARG A 2 5.11 6.22 12.60
N VAL A 3 5.76 5.51 11.71
CA VAL A 3 5.28 5.24 10.34
C VAL A 3 5.11 3.74 10.17
N LEU A 4 4.05 3.31 9.48
CA LEU A 4 3.92 1.94 8.99
C LEU A 4 4.10 1.92 7.47
N GLU A 5 5.05 1.16 6.95
CA GLU A 5 5.10 0.76 5.54
C GLU A 5 4.44 -0.61 5.39
N VAL A 6 3.32 -0.63 4.68
CA VAL A 6 2.57 -1.83 4.34
C VAL A 6 3.07 -2.37 3.00
N GLY A 7 3.28 -3.68 2.90
CA GLY A 7 3.83 -4.32 1.71
C GLY A 7 5.27 -3.87 1.48
N CYS A 8 6.08 -3.86 2.54
CA CYS A 8 7.44 -3.31 2.51
C CYS A 8 8.38 -4.08 1.59
N GLY A 9 8.03 -5.33 1.22
CA GLY A 9 8.89 -6.22 0.47
C GLY A 9 10.25 -6.35 1.16
N VAL A 10 11.32 -6.14 0.40
CA VAL A 10 12.71 -6.19 0.89
C VAL A 10 13.23 -4.84 1.39
N GLY A 11 12.36 -3.85 1.61
CA GLY A 11 12.71 -2.56 2.22
C GLY A 11 13.08 -1.45 1.25
N ASN A 12 12.63 -1.51 -0.02
CA ASN A 12 12.95 -0.50 -1.03
C ASN A 12 12.42 0.90 -0.71
N THR A 13 11.38 1.03 0.11
CA THR A 13 10.95 2.32 0.67
C THR A 13 11.46 2.50 2.10
N THR A 14 11.47 1.42 2.90
CA THR A 14 11.88 1.45 4.31
C THR A 14 13.24 2.13 4.49
N PHE A 15 14.27 1.69 3.77
CA PHE A 15 15.63 2.23 3.98
C PHE A 15 15.76 3.69 3.51
N PRO A 16 15.33 4.07 2.29
CA PRO A 16 15.37 5.48 1.90
C PRO A 16 14.55 6.40 2.81
N LEU A 17 13.44 5.90 3.36
CA LEU A 17 12.62 6.66 4.31
C LEU A 17 13.39 6.92 5.61
N LEU A 18 14.04 5.90 6.17
CA LEU A 18 14.90 6.05 7.35
C LEU A 18 16.07 7.00 7.07
N ASP A 19 16.72 6.90 5.90
CA ASP A 19 17.83 7.77 5.48
C ASP A 19 17.39 9.24 5.29
N SER A 20 16.10 9.48 5.02
CA SER A 20 15.57 10.83 4.78
C SER A 20 15.33 11.65 6.05
N CYS A 21 15.41 11.03 7.23
CA CYS A 21 15.15 11.67 8.51
C CYS A 21 16.34 11.51 9.47
N PRO A 22 16.65 12.52 10.30
CA PRO A 22 17.67 12.36 11.33
C PRO A 22 17.33 11.19 12.26
N ARG A 23 18.37 10.44 12.67
CA ARG A 23 18.21 9.27 13.54
C ARG A 23 17.47 9.63 14.82
N GLY A 24 16.53 8.78 15.22
CA GLY A 24 15.70 8.98 16.42
C GLY A 24 14.47 9.87 16.22
N GLN A 25 14.31 10.53 15.07
CA GLN A 25 13.09 11.30 14.78
C GLN A 25 11.96 10.45 14.17
N MET A 26 12.30 9.30 13.60
CA MET A 26 11.36 8.36 12.99
C MET A 26 11.59 6.94 13.50
N PHE A 27 10.50 6.23 13.74
CA PHE A 27 10.47 4.79 13.91
C PHE A 27 9.56 4.20 12.82
N VAL A 28 10.05 3.21 12.09
CA VAL A 28 9.31 2.58 10.98
C VAL A 28 8.91 1.17 11.36
N TYR A 29 7.62 0.89 11.28
CA TYR A 29 7.08 -0.46 11.23
C TYR A 29 7.04 -0.88 9.76
N SER A 30 7.60 -2.03 9.42
CA SER A 30 7.60 -2.57 8.06
C SER A 30 6.93 -3.92 8.07
N CYS A 31 5.81 -4.05 7.35
CA CYS A 31 5.11 -5.33 7.27
C CYS A 31 4.90 -5.80 5.85
N ASP A 32 4.94 -7.11 5.66
CA ASP A 32 4.64 -7.77 4.40
C ASP A 32 3.93 -9.10 4.69
N TYR A 33 3.08 -9.55 3.78
CA TYR A 33 2.43 -10.86 3.93
C TYR A 33 3.42 -12.02 3.73
N SER A 34 4.54 -11.76 3.05
CA SER A 34 5.56 -12.75 2.70
C SER A 34 6.63 -12.86 3.80
N PRO A 35 6.74 -14.01 4.50
CA PRO A 35 7.84 -14.26 5.42
C PRO A 35 9.21 -14.12 4.77
N ALA A 36 9.35 -14.57 3.52
CA ALA A 36 10.60 -14.48 2.78
C ALA A 36 11.03 -13.01 2.52
N ALA A 37 10.08 -12.10 2.33
CA ALA A 37 10.39 -10.69 2.15
C ALA A 37 10.90 -10.05 3.45
N ILE A 38 10.23 -10.35 4.57
CA ILE A 38 10.65 -9.90 5.91
C ILE A 38 12.02 -10.47 6.28
N ASP A 39 12.28 -11.75 6.02
CA ASP A 39 13.58 -12.37 6.27
C ASP A 39 14.71 -11.66 5.49
N LEU A 40 14.46 -11.30 4.23
CA LEU A 40 15.44 -10.59 3.40
C LEU A 40 15.65 -9.14 3.86
N LEU A 41 14.58 -8.44 4.25
CA LEU A 41 14.66 -7.10 4.81
C LEU A 41 15.49 -7.09 6.09
N SER A 42 15.20 -8.00 7.03
CA SER A 42 15.88 -8.08 8.33
C SER A 42 17.36 -8.49 8.23
N ARG A 43 17.76 -9.17 7.16
CA ARG A 43 19.17 -9.53 6.89
C ARG A 43 19.97 -8.45 6.17
N ASN A 44 19.32 -7.37 5.74
CA ASN A 44 19.99 -6.27 5.09
C ASN A 44 20.96 -5.58 6.07
N GLU A 45 22.17 -5.24 5.64
CA GLU A 45 23.16 -4.55 6.46
C GLU A 45 22.70 -3.19 7.00
N LYS A 46 21.71 -2.57 6.34
CA LYS A 46 21.10 -1.30 6.74
C LYS A 46 19.98 -1.46 7.76
N PHE A 47 19.57 -2.69 8.08
CA PHE A 47 18.51 -2.92 9.04
C PHE A 47 19.00 -2.64 10.46
N ASP A 48 18.26 -1.79 11.17
CA ASP A 48 18.57 -1.37 12.54
C ASP A 48 17.28 -1.41 13.37
N GLU A 49 17.22 -2.37 14.30
CA GLU A 49 16.07 -2.59 15.18
C GLU A 49 15.77 -1.41 16.10
N SER A 50 16.72 -0.49 16.32
CA SER A 50 16.49 0.71 17.14
C SER A 50 15.58 1.74 16.46
N VAL A 51 15.43 1.67 15.14
CA VAL A 51 14.63 2.62 14.34
C VAL A 51 13.62 1.93 13.42
N CYS A 52 13.67 0.60 13.31
CA CYS A 52 12.80 -0.16 12.44
C CYS A 52 12.34 -1.47 13.10
N ARG A 53 11.07 -1.84 12.93
CA ARG A 53 10.56 -3.18 13.28
C ARG A 53 9.93 -3.82 12.06
N ALA A 54 10.47 -4.96 11.65
CA ALA A 54 9.94 -5.75 10.54
C ALA A 54 9.15 -6.96 11.05
N PHE A 55 7.97 -7.22 10.48
CA PHE A 55 7.13 -8.35 10.87
C PHE A 55 6.21 -8.83 9.75
N VAL A 56 5.82 -10.10 9.81
CA VAL A 56 4.90 -10.70 8.83
C VAL A 56 3.47 -10.34 9.21
N TRP A 57 2.69 -9.79 8.28
CA TRP A 57 1.28 -9.51 8.50
C TRP A 57 0.48 -9.48 7.20
N ASP A 58 -0.56 -10.30 7.12
CA ASP A 58 -1.66 -10.13 6.16
C ASP A 58 -2.65 -9.12 6.74
N ILE A 59 -2.63 -7.90 6.22
CA ILE A 59 -3.50 -6.81 6.68
C ILE A 59 -4.98 -7.11 6.49
N SER A 60 -5.33 -8.06 5.62
CA SER A 60 -6.71 -8.49 5.37
C SER A 60 -7.23 -9.51 6.39
N GLU A 61 -6.34 -9.98 7.28
CA GLU A 61 -6.67 -10.95 8.33
C GLU A 61 -6.83 -10.31 9.70
N HIS A 62 -6.54 -11.04 10.78
CA HIS A 62 -6.67 -10.52 12.13
C HIS A 62 -5.78 -9.28 12.34
N PRO A 63 -6.21 -8.32 13.18
CA PRO A 63 -5.37 -7.19 13.55
C PRO A 63 -4.03 -7.66 14.12
N THR A 64 -2.97 -6.91 13.86
CA THR A 64 -1.64 -7.19 14.43
C THR A 64 -1.53 -6.69 15.87
N ASP A 65 -0.81 -7.43 16.70
CA ASP A 65 -0.43 -7.01 18.06
C ASP A 65 0.93 -6.27 18.08
N GLU A 66 1.62 -6.19 16.93
CA GLU A 66 2.93 -5.57 16.78
C GLU A 66 2.88 -4.04 16.91
N ILE A 67 1.69 -3.46 16.68
CA ILE A 67 1.45 -2.02 16.66
C ILE A 67 0.24 -1.72 17.54
N PRO A 68 0.38 -0.90 18.61
CA PRO A 68 -0.76 -0.46 19.38
C PRO A 68 -1.78 0.30 18.52
N CYS A 69 -3.08 0.14 18.79
CA CYS A 69 -4.12 0.93 18.13
C CYS A 69 -3.94 2.43 18.40
N GLY A 70 -4.35 3.27 17.45
CA GLY A 70 -4.34 4.73 17.60
C GLY A 70 -2.95 5.36 17.77
N SER A 71 -1.89 4.70 17.29
CA SER A 71 -0.52 5.02 17.69
C SER A 71 0.42 5.42 16.54
N LEU A 72 -0.02 5.26 15.29
CA LEU A 72 0.73 5.65 14.10
C LEU A 72 0.41 7.08 13.68
N ASP A 73 1.45 7.81 13.26
CA ASP A 73 1.32 9.13 12.63
C ASP A 73 0.96 8.98 11.15
N ILE A 74 1.60 8.02 10.47
CA ILE A 74 1.49 7.82 9.02
C ILE A 74 1.42 6.32 8.71
N VAL A 75 0.56 5.94 7.76
CA VAL A 75 0.57 4.65 7.09
C VAL A 75 0.88 4.89 5.60
N LEU A 76 1.95 4.28 5.10
CA LEU A 76 2.32 4.20 3.69
C LEU A 76 1.80 2.88 3.12
N CYS A 77 0.95 2.94 2.10
CA CYS A 77 0.33 1.76 1.47
C CYS A 77 0.43 1.89 -0.05
N ILE A 78 1.45 1.25 -0.65
CA ILE A 78 1.78 1.43 -2.07
C ILE A 78 1.68 0.09 -2.80
N TYR A 79 0.74 0.00 -3.75
CA TYR A 79 0.43 -1.19 -4.55
C TYR A 79 0.00 -2.42 -3.75
N VAL A 80 -0.63 -2.22 -2.59
CA VAL A 80 -1.03 -3.30 -1.68
C VAL A 80 -2.52 -3.62 -1.79
N ILE A 81 -3.40 -2.62 -1.76
CA ILE A 81 -4.85 -2.86 -1.71
C ILE A 81 -5.32 -3.56 -2.99
N SER A 82 -4.70 -3.25 -4.13
CA SER A 82 -4.97 -3.97 -5.39
C SER A 82 -4.56 -5.44 -5.37
N ALA A 83 -3.62 -5.85 -4.51
CA ALA A 83 -3.20 -7.24 -4.39
C ALA A 83 -4.12 -8.06 -3.47
N ILE A 84 -5.10 -7.41 -2.82
CA ILE A 84 -6.05 -8.05 -1.90
C ILE A 84 -7.37 -8.32 -2.64
N PRO A 85 -7.98 -9.51 -2.46
CA PRO A 85 -9.31 -9.81 -3.02
C PRO A 85 -10.35 -8.75 -2.62
N PRO A 86 -11.22 -8.28 -3.53
CA PRO A 86 -12.17 -7.20 -3.28
C PRO A 86 -13.00 -7.36 -2.00
N GLU A 87 -13.45 -8.58 -1.72
CA GLU A 87 -14.24 -8.94 -0.54
C GLU A 87 -13.49 -8.74 0.79
N LYS A 88 -12.14 -8.69 0.77
CA LYS A 88 -11.31 -8.46 1.96
C LYS A 88 -10.75 -7.04 2.07
N GLN A 89 -10.86 -6.22 1.02
CA GLN A 89 -10.25 -4.88 0.98
C GLN A 89 -10.79 -3.95 2.07
N SER A 90 -12.09 -4.01 2.39
CA SER A 90 -12.64 -3.18 3.48
C SER A 90 -12.07 -3.56 4.83
N LYS A 91 -11.89 -4.86 5.11
CA LYS A 91 -11.26 -5.32 6.35
C LYS A 91 -9.79 -4.88 6.42
N ALA A 92 -9.07 -4.97 5.32
CA ALA A 92 -7.70 -4.49 5.20
C ALA A 92 -7.58 -2.99 5.52
N VAL A 93 -8.43 -2.16 4.90
CA VAL A 93 -8.45 -0.72 5.18
C VAL A 93 -8.83 -0.46 6.63
N SER A 94 -9.88 -1.11 7.15
CA SER A 94 -10.32 -1.00 8.55
C SER A 94 -9.18 -1.26 9.54
N ASN A 95 -8.42 -2.34 9.31
CA ASN A 95 -7.24 -2.71 10.10
C ASN A 95 -6.13 -1.65 10.06
N LEU A 96 -5.91 -0.99 8.93
CA LEU A 96 -4.94 0.11 8.85
C LEU A 96 -5.44 1.36 9.57
N THR A 97 -6.72 1.71 9.39
CA THR A 97 -7.32 2.91 10.01
C THR A 97 -7.31 2.86 11.53
N ARG A 98 -7.55 1.71 12.15
CA ARG A 98 -7.50 1.59 13.63
C ARG A 98 -6.10 1.83 14.21
N LEU A 99 -5.04 1.68 13.43
CA LEU A 99 -3.67 1.90 13.90
C LEU A 99 -3.30 3.38 13.86
N LEU A 100 -3.99 4.19 13.06
CA LEU A 100 -3.77 5.63 12.98
C LEU A 100 -4.32 6.34 14.21
N LYS A 101 -3.54 7.28 14.76
CA LYS A 101 -4.03 8.24 15.75
C LYS A 101 -5.06 9.19 15.13
N PRO A 102 -5.90 9.89 15.92
CA PRO A 102 -6.64 11.04 15.43
C PRO A 102 -5.70 12.07 14.78
N GLY A 103 -6.00 12.49 13.56
CA GLY A 103 -5.14 13.34 12.74
C GLY A 103 -4.00 12.61 12.03
N GLY A 104 -3.91 11.28 12.13
CA GLY A 104 -2.95 10.46 11.39
C GLY A 104 -3.30 10.37 9.89
N LEU A 105 -2.29 10.10 9.08
CA LEU A 105 -2.41 10.10 7.61
C LEU A 105 -2.28 8.70 7.01
N LEU A 106 -3.21 8.33 6.14
CA LEU A 106 -3.02 7.23 5.18
C LEU A 106 -2.57 7.81 3.84
N LEU A 107 -1.37 7.43 3.41
CA LEU A 107 -0.79 7.76 2.13
C LEU A 107 -0.85 6.53 1.23
N LEU A 108 -1.73 6.59 0.23
CA LEU A 108 -2.05 5.44 -0.60
C LEU A 108 -1.70 5.70 -2.06
N LYS A 109 -1.09 4.72 -2.71
CA LYS A 109 -0.89 4.72 -4.16
C LYS A 109 -1.19 3.34 -4.73
N ASP A 110 -2.10 3.26 -5.69
CA ASP A 110 -2.50 1.96 -6.26
C ASP A 110 -2.80 2.03 -7.76
N TYR A 111 -3.10 0.87 -8.38
CA TYR A 111 -3.39 0.79 -9.81
C TYR A 111 -4.78 1.33 -10.15
N GLY A 112 -4.83 2.19 -11.17
CA GLY A 112 -6.08 2.69 -11.73
C GLY A 112 -6.50 1.92 -12.98
N GLU A 113 -7.81 1.91 -13.25
CA GLU A 113 -8.38 1.37 -14.47
C GLU A 113 -7.78 2.00 -15.74
N PHE A 114 -7.83 1.22 -16.81
CA PHE A 114 -7.28 1.53 -18.12
C PHE A 114 -5.75 1.69 -18.14
N ASP A 115 -5.06 1.22 -17.09
CA ASP A 115 -3.61 1.04 -17.13
C ASP A 115 -3.23 0.04 -18.24
N LEU A 116 -2.12 0.31 -18.92
CA LEU A 116 -1.60 -0.55 -19.98
C LEU A 116 -1.52 -2.03 -19.57
N THR A 117 -1.13 -2.31 -18.33
CA THR A 117 -1.00 -3.69 -17.85
C THR A 117 -2.36 -4.38 -17.80
N GLN A 118 -3.41 -3.67 -17.37
CA GLN A 118 -4.80 -4.14 -17.44
C GLN A 118 -5.18 -4.50 -18.87
N LEU A 119 -4.95 -3.57 -19.80
CA LEU A 119 -5.33 -3.72 -21.22
C LEU A 119 -4.57 -4.83 -21.94
N ARG A 120 -3.46 -5.31 -21.38
CA ARG A 120 -2.62 -6.37 -21.95
C ARG A 120 -2.81 -7.73 -21.28
N PHE A 121 -3.58 -7.82 -20.21
CA PHE A 121 -3.82 -9.13 -19.60
C PHE A 121 -4.50 -10.07 -20.59
N LYS A 122 -3.94 -11.28 -20.69
CA LYS A 122 -4.55 -12.35 -21.48
C LYS A 122 -5.84 -12.80 -20.79
N LYS A 123 -6.83 -13.27 -21.57
CA LYS A 123 -8.13 -13.72 -21.04
C LYS A 123 -8.02 -14.79 -19.94
N ASN A 124 -6.99 -15.65 -19.98
CA ASN A 124 -6.77 -16.67 -18.96
C ASN A 124 -6.20 -16.15 -17.64
N ARG A 125 -5.88 -14.85 -17.55
CA ARG A 125 -5.46 -14.17 -16.33
C ARG A 125 -6.59 -13.36 -15.70
N PHE A 126 -7.71 -13.20 -16.39
CA PHE A 126 -8.91 -12.59 -15.85
C PHE A 126 -9.55 -13.54 -14.83
N ILE A 127 -9.89 -13.02 -13.65
CA ILE A 127 -10.61 -13.77 -12.63
C ILE A 127 -12.07 -13.34 -12.64
N LYS A 128 -12.33 -12.07 -12.35
CA LYS A 128 -13.68 -11.50 -12.28
C LYS A 128 -13.60 -9.97 -12.31
N ASP A 129 -14.52 -9.30 -13.00
CA ASP A 129 -14.66 -7.84 -13.06
C ASP A 129 -13.33 -7.10 -13.37
N LYS A 130 -12.69 -6.49 -12.37
CA LYS A 130 -11.42 -5.76 -12.51
C LYS A 130 -10.24 -6.50 -11.86
N LEU A 131 -10.45 -7.74 -11.44
CA LEU A 131 -9.48 -8.60 -10.77
C LEU A 131 -8.80 -9.55 -11.75
N TYR A 132 -7.47 -9.56 -11.70
CA TYR A 132 -6.60 -10.38 -12.54
C TYR A 132 -5.55 -11.10 -11.69
N CYS A 133 -5.07 -12.24 -12.19
CA CYS A 133 -3.90 -12.94 -11.68
C CYS A 133 -2.66 -12.57 -12.51
N ARG A 134 -1.56 -12.22 -11.84
CA ARG A 134 -0.26 -11.93 -12.45
C ARG A 134 0.50 -13.20 -12.80
N GLY A 135 1.60 -13.03 -13.53
CA GLY A 135 2.45 -14.13 -13.99
C GLY A 135 3.01 -14.98 -12.86
N ASP A 136 3.30 -14.34 -11.73
CA ASP A 136 3.83 -14.90 -10.48
C ASP A 136 2.76 -15.46 -9.54
N GLY A 137 1.49 -15.45 -9.94
CA GLY A 137 0.37 -15.94 -9.13
C GLY A 137 -0.26 -14.89 -8.21
N THR A 138 0.34 -13.71 -8.08
CA THR A 138 -0.23 -12.62 -7.25
C THR A 138 -1.46 -11.98 -7.89
N LEU A 139 -2.31 -11.34 -7.10
CA LEU A 139 -3.50 -10.66 -7.61
C LEU A 139 -3.18 -9.21 -8.01
N VAL A 140 -4.03 -8.66 -8.88
CA VAL A 140 -4.11 -7.22 -9.10
C VAL A 140 -5.53 -6.82 -9.46
N TYR A 141 -6.07 -5.89 -8.70
CA TYR A 141 -7.32 -5.19 -8.94
C TYR A 141 -7.03 -3.79 -9.48
N PHE A 142 -7.75 -3.39 -10.53
CA PHE A 142 -7.63 -2.04 -11.08
C PHE A 142 -8.81 -1.20 -10.62
N PHE A 143 -8.54 -0.16 -9.83
CA PHE A 143 -9.59 0.66 -9.23
C PHE A 143 -10.07 1.77 -10.15
N SER A 144 -11.36 2.09 -10.08
CA SER A 144 -11.80 3.44 -10.43
C SER A 144 -11.39 4.42 -9.32
N GLN A 145 -11.21 5.70 -9.65
CA GLN A 145 -10.91 6.73 -8.65
C GLN A 145 -11.98 6.81 -7.55
N GLU A 146 -13.25 6.70 -7.94
CA GLU A 146 -14.39 6.83 -7.05
C GLU A 146 -14.54 5.61 -6.14
N GLU A 147 -14.38 4.40 -6.69
CA GLU A 147 -14.44 3.15 -5.93
C GLU A 147 -13.42 3.11 -4.79
N LEU A 148 -12.16 3.45 -5.08
CA LEU A 148 -11.11 3.50 -4.07
C LEU A 148 -11.37 4.62 -3.06
N HIS A 149 -11.92 5.76 -3.51
CA HIS A 149 -12.30 6.84 -2.62
C HIS A 149 -13.39 6.44 -1.62
N LEU A 150 -14.47 5.82 -2.11
CA LEU A 150 -15.59 5.35 -1.29
C LEU A 150 -15.17 4.24 -0.33
N LEU A 151 -14.33 3.30 -0.77
CA LEU A 151 -13.75 2.27 0.09
C LEU A 151 -13.06 2.89 1.31
N LEU A 152 -12.26 3.94 1.11
CA LEU A 152 -11.52 4.61 2.19
C LEU A 152 -12.44 5.44 3.09
N MET A 153 -13.40 6.18 2.50
CA MET A 153 -14.37 6.96 3.27
C MET A 153 -15.28 6.11 4.15
N ASN A 154 -15.74 4.96 3.64
CA ASN A 154 -16.57 4.02 4.39
C ASN A 154 -15.83 3.39 5.57
N ASN A 155 -14.50 3.51 5.62
CA ASN A 155 -13.65 3.08 6.74
C ASN A 155 -13.18 4.25 7.61
N GLY A 156 -13.87 5.40 7.59
CA GLY A 156 -13.66 6.51 8.52
C GLY A 156 -12.59 7.53 8.11
N LEU A 157 -11.97 7.36 6.93
CA LEU A 157 -11.00 8.32 6.41
C LEU A 157 -11.69 9.50 5.72
N SER A 158 -11.13 10.68 5.90
CA SER A 158 -11.52 11.89 5.18
C SER A 158 -10.48 12.24 4.13
N LYS A 159 -10.95 12.52 2.92
CA LYS A 159 -10.07 12.85 1.79
C LYS A 159 -9.44 14.23 1.99
N VAL A 160 -8.11 14.28 1.87
CA VAL A 160 -7.35 15.53 1.74
C VAL A 160 -6.96 15.75 0.28
N VAL A 161 -6.38 14.72 -0.36
CA VAL A 161 -6.00 14.74 -1.78
C VAL A 161 -6.41 13.42 -2.43
N ASN A 162 -6.91 13.47 -3.67
CA ASN A 162 -7.20 12.28 -4.49
C ASN A 162 -6.94 12.64 -5.96
N VAL A 163 -5.89 12.08 -6.54
CA VAL A 163 -5.40 12.40 -7.87
C VAL A 163 -5.24 11.12 -8.69
N VAL A 164 -5.65 11.16 -9.95
CA VAL A 164 -5.34 10.13 -10.94
C VAL A 164 -4.13 10.60 -11.74
N ASP A 165 -3.02 9.86 -11.63
CA ASP A 165 -1.81 10.09 -12.40
C ASP A 165 -1.85 9.25 -13.67
N ARG A 166 -2.04 9.92 -14.82
CA ARG A 166 -2.01 9.29 -16.15
C ARG A 166 -0.72 9.69 -16.86
N ARG A 167 0.20 8.74 -17.03
CA ARG A 167 1.49 8.99 -17.69
C ARG A 167 1.60 8.26 -19.01
N LEU A 168 1.96 9.01 -20.06
CA LEU A 168 2.45 8.43 -21.31
C LEU A 168 3.95 8.12 -21.17
N ILE A 169 4.29 6.84 -21.22
CA ILE A 169 5.67 6.36 -21.31
C ILE A 169 5.91 5.90 -22.75
N VAL A 170 7.01 6.35 -23.36
CA VAL A 170 7.36 5.95 -24.72
C VAL A 170 8.60 5.07 -24.66
N ASN A 171 8.45 3.79 -25.01
CA ASN A 171 9.60 2.94 -25.28
C ASN A 171 10.04 3.19 -26.72
N ARG A 172 11.05 4.05 -26.90
CA ARG A 172 11.55 4.44 -28.24
C ARG A 172 12.15 3.27 -28.99
N ALA A 173 12.88 2.38 -28.31
CA ALA A 173 13.50 1.20 -28.91
C ALA A 173 12.46 0.23 -29.49
N LYS A 174 11.36 0.00 -28.77
CA LYS A 174 10.25 -0.86 -29.22
C LYS A 174 9.19 -0.10 -30.04
N ARG A 175 9.29 1.22 -30.15
CA ARG A 175 8.30 2.12 -30.76
C ARG A 175 6.88 1.94 -30.20
N VAL A 176 6.78 1.72 -28.89
CA VAL A 176 5.50 1.50 -28.20
C VAL A 176 5.18 2.65 -27.25
N LYS A 177 3.96 3.17 -27.35
CA LYS A 177 3.36 4.06 -26.36
C LYS A 177 2.70 3.24 -25.24
N MET A 178 2.90 3.66 -24.00
CA MET A 178 2.51 2.94 -22.80
C MET A 178 1.80 3.91 -21.86
N TYR A 179 0.48 3.80 -21.76
CA TYR A 179 -0.30 4.63 -20.85
C TYR A 179 -0.39 3.95 -19.49
N ARG A 180 0.24 4.56 -18.48
CA ARG A 180 0.17 4.07 -17.10
C ARG A 180 -0.83 4.91 -16.32
N VAL A 181 -1.63 4.24 -15.49
CA VAL A 181 -2.68 4.87 -14.69
C VAL A 181 -2.52 4.42 -13.25
N TRP A 182 -2.32 5.40 -12.37
CA TRP A 182 -2.23 5.19 -10.93
C TRP A 182 -3.17 6.14 -10.21
N ILE A 183 -3.68 5.72 -9.07
CA ILE A 183 -4.46 6.58 -8.17
C ILE A 183 -3.59 6.85 -6.95
N GLN A 184 -3.48 8.12 -6.57
CA GLN A 184 -2.75 8.56 -5.38
C GLN A 184 -3.70 9.33 -4.46
N LEU A 185 -3.80 8.90 -3.21
CA LEU A 185 -4.62 9.54 -2.19
C LEU A 185 -3.81 9.89 -0.95
N PHE A 186 -4.12 11.05 -0.39
CA PHE A 186 -3.70 11.48 0.95
C PHE A 186 -4.97 11.64 1.75
N LEU A 187 -5.13 10.84 2.81
CA LEU A 187 -6.32 10.86 3.63
C LEU A 187 -5.97 11.04 5.11
N LEU A 188 -6.87 11.69 5.82
CA LEU A 188 -6.76 12.02 7.23
C LEU A 188 -7.81 11.22 8.01
N LEU A 189 -7.41 10.62 9.13
CA LEU A 189 -8.37 10.09 10.10
C LEU A 189 -8.82 11.21 11.02
N LEU A 190 -10.09 11.63 10.94
CA LEU A 190 -10.60 12.74 11.76
C LEU A 190 -10.89 12.33 13.21
N PHE A 191 -11.46 11.14 13.40
CA PHE A 191 -11.88 10.61 14.69
C PHE A 191 -11.45 9.15 14.81
N CYS A 192 -10.98 8.74 15.98
CA CYS A 192 -10.65 7.35 16.26
C CYS A 192 -11.90 6.63 16.76
N SER A 193 -12.23 5.48 16.16
CA SER A 193 -13.39 4.66 16.52
C SER A 193 -13.07 3.53 17.51
N CYS A 194 -11.89 3.57 18.14
CA CYS A 194 -11.47 2.58 19.14
C CYS A 194 -12.21 2.76 20.47
#